data_AF-A0A960K3N3-F1
#
_entry.id   AF-A0A960K3N3-F1
#
_cell.length_a   1.000
_cell.length_b   1.000
_cell.length_c   1.000
_cell.angle_alpha   90.00
_cell.angle_beta   90.00
_cell.angle_gamma   90.00
#
_symmetry.space_group_name_H-M   'P 1'
#
loop_
_entity.id
_entity.type
_entity.pdbx_description
1 polymer ?
#
loop_
_entity_poly.entity_id
_entity_poly.type
_entity_poly.pdbx_seq_one_letter_code
_entity_poly.pdbx_strand_id
1 'polypeptide(L)'
;LNIPYTHSEERPSRVLLAKSALAGAQSMLLFLMARTPGAPITKEIKPAAAIAWKAIEHGPIVRRGKPIHRLDARPRPLGKTFSTHDPAAAEVLDEELQAAYIDTVENGIFSIEEFAALTTSQQMEFVTPEEIAHYLLFEIEGGNTGHDIMNALDNSVLGPSYRAGLLRHWALERMNRLQSEHGTHSVAFEMLGPPRLTKLLHEAWLLQLAYGTMEAVRKAEPAEVAARLDRLVRERPELAADVAAVGIPLLLASGEVIRGPQVIVPGNADEATVEPEVLERWVYDGWVDLRPENCAAWIERFRRIYQETSAVPEGDTSSRFLRRADFWDEGNRIQPGKVVGWILSTEDQGARFKD
;
A
#
# COMPACT_ATOMS: atom_id res chain seq x y z
N LEU A 1 6.99 4.15 27.17
CA LEU A 1 5.77 3.38 26.85
C LEU A 1 5.20 2.88 28.17
N ASN A 2 3.90 3.10 28.43
CA ASN A 2 3.25 2.45 29.57
C ASN A 2 3.02 0.99 29.21
N ILE A 3 3.77 0.09 29.82
CA ILE A 3 3.77 -1.34 29.51
C ILE A 3 3.42 -2.08 30.80
N PRO A 4 2.17 -2.57 30.94
CA PRO A 4 1.74 -3.26 32.13
C PRO A 4 2.53 -4.55 32.33
N TYR A 5 2.53 -5.06 33.56
CA TYR A 5 3.27 -6.26 33.98
C TYR A 5 2.78 -7.57 33.33
N THR A 6 1.85 -7.50 32.38
CA THR A 6 1.19 -8.66 31.77
C THR A 6 2.06 -9.44 30.79
N HIS A 7 3.29 -8.99 30.51
CA HIS A 7 4.24 -9.73 29.68
C HIS A 7 5.69 -9.69 30.21
N SER A 8 6.03 -10.64 31.10
CA SER A 8 7.40 -11.16 31.40
C SER A 8 8.45 -10.22 32.03
N GLU A 9 9.58 -10.82 32.42
CA GLU A 9 10.63 -10.36 33.35
C GLU A 9 11.46 -9.13 32.90
N GLU A 10 11.43 -8.74 31.62
CA GLU A 10 12.12 -7.54 31.10
C GLU A 10 11.15 -6.38 30.88
N ARG A 11 11.53 -5.16 31.29
CA ARG A 11 10.73 -3.93 31.10
C ARG A 11 11.44 -2.97 30.14
N PRO A 12 11.04 -2.88 28.84
CA PRO A 12 9.96 -3.62 28.17
C PRO A 12 10.39 -4.94 27.50
N SER A 13 9.49 -5.93 27.49
CA SER A 13 9.71 -7.20 26.80
C SER A 13 9.81 -7.01 25.28
N ARG A 14 10.85 -7.56 24.66
CA ARG A 14 11.05 -7.56 23.20
C ARG A 14 9.84 -8.14 22.45
N VAL A 15 9.25 -9.20 23.01
CA VAL A 15 8.08 -9.88 22.43
C VAL A 15 6.88 -8.93 22.40
N LEU A 16 6.66 -8.17 23.48
CA LEU A 16 5.56 -7.22 23.53
C LEU A 16 5.76 -6.07 22.53
N LEU A 17 6.97 -5.50 22.47
CA LEU A 17 7.27 -4.43 21.51
C LEU A 17 7.04 -4.88 20.06
N ALA A 18 7.46 -6.11 19.73
CA ALA A 18 7.23 -6.69 18.41
C ALA A 18 5.73 -6.86 18.09
N LYS A 19 4.93 -7.32 19.06
CA LYS A 19 3.46 -7.42 18.92
C LYS A 19 2.83 -6.05 18.65
N SER A 20 3.20 -5.03 19.43
CA SER A 20 2.66 -3.67 19.25
C SER A 20 3.04 -3.07 17.89
N ALA A 21 4.30 -3.25 17.46
CA ALA A 21 4.75 -2.76 16.15
C ALA A 21 4.01 -3.44 14.99
N LEU A 22 3.85 -4.77 15.06
CA LEU A 22 3.13 -5.54 14.05
C LEU A 22 1.64 -5.17 14.00
N ALA A 23 1.00 -4.97 15.16
CA ALA A 23 -0.39 -4.53 15.25
C ALA A 23 -0.61 -3.15 14.61
N GLY A 24 0.34 -2.22 14.77
CA GLY A 24 0.30 -0.92 14.11
C GLY A 24 0.49 -1.02 12.59
N ALA A 25 1.44 -1.85 12.13
CA ALA A 25 1.63 -2.10 10.71
C ALA A 25 0.39 -2.73 10.07
N GLN A 26 -0.25 -3.68 10.76
CA GLN A 26 -1.50 -4.30 10.33
C GLN A 26 -2.64 -3.28 10.21
N SER A 27 -2.82 -2.37 11.18
CA SER A 27 -3.80 -1.28 11.06
C SER A 27 -3.56 -0.41 9.84
N MET A 28 -2.30 -0.10 9.49
CA MET A 28 -2.00 0.68 8.29
C MET A 28 -2.32 -0.06 6.99
N LEU A 29 -2.16 -1.39 6.95
CA LEU A 29 -2.59 -2.20 5.81
C LEU A 29 -4.11 -2.22 5.66
N LEU A 30 -4.84 -2.37 6.78
CA LEU A 30 -6.30 -2.28 6.81
C LEU A 30 -6.78 -0.89 6.37
N PHE A 31 -6.08 0.18 6.75
CA PHE A 31 -6.38 1.54 6.33
C PHE A 31 -6.25 1.72 4.81
N LEU A 32 -5.22 1.13 4.18
CA LEU A 32 -5.08 1.14 2.73
C LEU A 32 -6.21 0.36 2.04
N MET A 33 -6.59 -0.80 2.59
CA MET A 33 -7.74 -1.57 2.09
C MET A 33 -9.03 -0.77 2.22
N ALA A 34 -9.25 -0.11 3.36
CA ALA A 34 -10.41 0.74 3.62
C ALA A 34 -10.54 1.91 2.64
N ARG A 35 -9.44 2.39 2.06
CA ARG A 35 -9.40 3.49 1.08
C ARG A 35 -9.32 3.03 -0.37
N THR A 36 -9.27 1.73 -0.61
CA THR A 36 -9.21 1.17 -1.97
C THR A 36 -10.62 1.19 -2.58
N PRO A 37 -10.82 1.81 -3.76
CA PRO A 37 -12.12 1.79 -4.45
C PRO A 37 -12.61 0.35 -4.71
N GLY A 38 -13.89 0.09 -4.48
CA GLY A 38 -14.49 -1.25 -4.64
C GLY A 38 -14.10 -2.29 -3.58
N ALA A 39 -13.19 -1.98 -2.65
CA ALA A 39 -12.83 -2.88 -1.56
C ALA A 39 -13.92 -2.95 -0.47
N PRO A 40 -13.99 -4.04 0.32
CA PRO A 40 -14.95 -4.18 1.41
C PRO A 40 -14.85 -3.07 2.46
N ILE A 41 -15.97 -2.78 3.12
CA ILE A 41 -15.98 -1.96 4.33
C ILE A 41 -15.08 -2.64 5.36
N THR A 42 -14.10 -1.88 5.83
CA THR A 42 -13.10 -2.36 6.79
C THR A 42 -13.29 -1.60 8.09
N LYS A 43 -13.54 -2.33 9.18
CA LYS A 43 -13.72 -1.81 10.53
C LYS A 43 -12.67 -2.46 11.43
N GLU A 44 -12.09 -1.70 12.33
CA GLU A 44 -11.14 -2.24 13.30
C GLU A 44 -11.42 -1.69 14.70
N ILE A 45 -11.66 -2.59 15.65
CA ILE A 45 -11.71 -2.29 17.08
C ILE A 45 -10.53 -3.00 17.74
N LYS A 46 -9.76 -2.28 18.56
CA LYS A 46 -8.70 -2.86 19.39
C LYS A 46 -9.07 -2.70 20.87
N PRO A 47 -9.41 -3.80 21.58
CA PRO A 47 -9.56 -3.78 23.02
C PRO A 47 -8.25 -3.35 23.69
N ALA A 48 -8.33 -2.37 24.58
CA ALA A 48 -7.21 -1.94 25.43
C ALA A 48 -7.31 -2.46 26.87
N ALA A 49 -8.25 -3.37 27.11
CA ALA A 49 -8.52 -4.03 28.38
C ALA A 49 -8.39 -5.55 28.22
N ALA A 50 -8.32 -6.30 29.33
CA ALA A 50 -8.42 -7.74 29.24
C ALA A 50 -9.79 -8.14 28.67
N ILE A 51 -9.83 -9.13 27.79
CA ILE A 51 -11.11 -9.72 27.37
C ILE A 51 -11.56 -10.66 28.48
N ALA A 52 -12.84 -10.55 28.86
CA ALA A 52 -13.43 -11.38 29.92
C ALA A 52 -13.33 -12.89 29.61
N TRP A 53 -13.89 -13.69 30.50
CA TRP A 53 -13.69 -15.14 30.49
C TRP A 53 -14.74 -15.89 29.69
N LYS A 54 -14.32 -17.05 29.19
CA LYS A 54 -15.18 -18.07 28.61
C LYS A 54 -15.73 -19.01 29.67
N ALA A 55 -14.94 -19.33 30.69
CA ALA A 55 -15.33 -20.28 31.73
C ALA A 55 -14.68 -19.95 33.08
N ILE A 56 -15.38 -20.29 34.16
CA ILE A 56 -14.82 -20.36 35.51
C ILE A 56 -14.96 -21.80 35.95
N GLU A 57 -13.84 -22.44 36.19
CA GLU A 57 -13.78 -23.87 36.42
C GLU A 57 -12.89 -24.19 37.61
N HIS A 58 -13.09 -25.38 38.16
CA HIS A 58 -12.16 -25.99 39.09
C HIS A 58 -11.59 -27.22 38.41
N GLY A 59 -10.27 -27.27 38.28
CA GLY A 59 -9.62 -28.37 37.60
C GLY A 59 -8.11 -28.25 37.59
N PRO A 60 -7.42 -29.14 36.87
CA PRO A 60 -5.97 -29.11 36.77
C PRO A 60 -5.49 -27.85 36.04
N ILE A 61 -4.46 -27.21 36.61
CA ILE A 61 -3.85 -26.02 36.05
C ILE A 61 -2.88 -26.43 34.95
N VAL A 62 -3.19 -26.03 33.71
CA VAL A 62 -2.41 -26.40 32.52
C VAL A 62 -1.56 -25.22 32.07
N ARG A 63 -0.25 -25.44 31.92
CA ARG A 63 0.69 -24.45 31.38
C ARG A 63 1.37 -25.02 30.14
N ARG A 64 1.20 -24.33 28.99
CA ARG A 64 1.73 -24.75 27.68
C ARG A 64 1.32 -26.19 27.31
N GLY A 65 0.05 -26.52 27.56
CA GLY A 65 -0.53 -27.83 27.24
C GLY A 65 -0.13 -28.97 28.18
N LYS A 66 0.54 -28.68 29.30
CA LYS A 66 0.92 -29.68 30.31
C LYS A 66 0.37 -29.32 31.69
N PRO A 67 -0.23 -30.27 32.42
CA PRO A 67 -0.59 -30.06 33.82
C PRO A 67 0.63 -29.63 34.65
N ILE A 68 0.40 -28.69 35.55
CA ILE A 68 1.37 -28.36 36.60
C ILE A 68 1.17 -29.39 37.71
N HIS A 69 2.23 -30.07 38.12
CA HIS A 69 2.21 -30.99 39.24
C HIS A 69 2.50 -30.27 40.55
N ARG A 70 1.91 -30.73 41.65
CA ARG A 70 2.27 -30.26 42.98
C ARG A 70 3.70 -30.70 43.30
N LEU A 71 4.42 -29.86 44.04
CA LEU A 71 5.79 -30.12 44.44
C LEU A 71 5.85 -30.20 45.96
N ASP A 72 6.56 -31.20 46.49
CA ASP A 72 6.94 -31.25 47.89
C ASP A 72 8.33 -30.62 48.07
N ALA A 73 8.34 -29.34 48.42
CA ALA A 73 9.55 -28.58 48.72
C ALA A 73 9.69 -28.38 50.24
N ARG A 74 10.89 -28.60 50.78
CA ARG A 74 11.23 -28.29 52.17
C ARG A 74 12.16 -27.08 52.22
N PRO A 75 12.02 -26.16 53.19
CA PRO A 75 12.94 -25.04 53.34
C PRO A 75 14.38 -25.55 53.51
N ARG A 76 15.29 -25.00 52.70
CA ARG A 76 16.74 -25.23 52.81
C ARG A 76 17.44 -23.89 53.06
N PRO A 77 18.51 -23.84 53.86
CA PRO A 77 19.32 -22.64 54.00
C PRO A 77 19.83 -22.17 52.63
N LEU A 78 19.85 -20.86 52.40
CA LEU A 78 20.44 -20.29 51.20
C LEU A 78 21.93 -20.67 51.14
N GLY A 79 22.31 -21.42 50.10
CA GLY A 79 23.68 -21.85 49.89
C GLY A 79 24.59 -20.69 49.44
N LYS A 80 25.90 -20.94 49.39
CA LYS A 80 26.88 -19.99 48.81
C LYS A 80 26.71 -19.78 47.30
N THR A 81 25.95 -20.66 46.64
CA THR A 81 25.62 -20.63 45.21
C THR A 81 24.15 -21.00 45.01
N PHE A 82 23.53 -20.54 43.92
CA PHE A 82 22.13 -20.80 43.57
C PHE A 82 22.03 -21.21 42.10
N SER A 83 21.23 -22.23 41.81
CA SER A 83 21.01 -22.75 40.45
C SER A 83 19.57 -22.47 40.02
N THR A 84 19.37 -21.99 38.80
CA THR A 84 18.03 -21.77 38.20
C THR A 84 17.24 -23.08 38.05
N HIS A 85 17.94 -24.19 37.85
CA HIS A 85 17.36 -25.52 37.79
C HIS A 85 18.08 -26.43 38.78
N ASP A 86 17.35 -26.88 39.80
CA ASP A 86 17.78 -27.89 40.75
C ASP A 86 16.68 -28.95 40.86
N PRO A 87 16.81 -30.10 40.18
CA PRO A 87 15.80 -31.16 40.23
C PRO A 87 15.69 -31.80 41.62
N ALA A 88 16.67 -31.60 42.51
CA ALA A 88 16.61 -32.08 43.88
C ALA A 88 15.99 -31.05 44.84
N ALA A 89 15.56 -29.88 44.38
CA ALA A 89 14.99 -28.83 45.23
C ALA A 89 13.60 -29.18 45.79
N ALA A 90 12.84 -29.98 45.04
CA ALA A 90 11.53 -30.46 45.45
C ALA A 90 11.24 -31.82 44.78
N GLU A 91 10.43 -32.65 45.42
CA GLU A 91 9.90 -33.86 44.81
C GLU A 91 8.64 -33.52 44.01
N VAL A 92 8.55 -33.99 42.76
CA VAL A 92 7.34 -33.82 41.94
C VAL A 92 6.33 -34.88 42.36
N LEU A 93 5.15 -34.46 42.80
CA LEU A 93 4.07 -35.36 43.18
C LEU A 93 3.26 -35.76 41.94
N ASP A 94 2.71 -36.97 41.95
CA ASP A 94 1.78 -37.43 40.89
C ASP A 94 0.46 -36.65 40.88
N GLU A 95 0.18 -35.90 41.95
CA GLU A 95 -0.97 -35.00 42.05
C GLU A 95 -0.80 -33.75 41.18
N GLU A 96 -1.75 -33.53 40.28
CA GLU A 96 -1.86 -32.28 39.53
C GLU A 96 -2.28 -31.13 40.45
N LEU A 97 -1.69 -29.96 40.26
CA LEU A 97 -2.15 -28.72 40.87
C LEU A 97 -3.55 -28.44 40.34
N GLN A 98 -4.53 -28.57 41.21
CA GLN A 98 -5.90 -28.16 40.93
C GLN A 98 -6.23 -26.89 41.68
N ALA A 99 -6.92 -25.98 41.01
CA ALA A 99 -7.46 -24.78 41.64
C ALA A 99 -8.68 -24.30 40.86
N ALA A 100 -9.44 -23.40 41.49
CA ALA A 100 -10.37 -22.56 40.75
C ALA A 100 -9.57 -21.61 39.85
N TYR A 101 -9.92 -21.57 38.57
CA TYR A 101 -9.33 -20.67 37.59
C TYR A 101 -10.41 -20.05 36.72
N ILE A 102 -10.03 -18.95 36.10
CA ILE A 102 -10.83 -18.25 35.11
C ILE A 102 -10.14 -18.35 33.75
N ASP A 103 -10.82 -18.90 32.75
CA ASP A 103 -10.29 -19.08 31.40
C ASP A 103 -10.66 -17.87 30.52
N THR A 104 -9.68 -17.05 30.20
CA THR A 104 -9.81 -15.86 29.32
C THR A 104 -9.44 -16.15 27.87
N VAL A 105 -9.26 -17.42 27.52
CA VAL A 105 -8.94 -17.91 26.17
C VAL A 105 -7.59 -17.38 25.68
N GLU A 106 -7.56 -16.20 25.04
CA GLU A 106 -6.36 -15.65 24.42
C GLU A 106 -5.24 -15.43 25.45
N ASN A 107 -5.60 -14.93 26.64
CA ASN A 107 -4.63 -14.66 27.71
C ASN A 107 -4.41 -15.87 28.64
N GLY A 108 -5.08 -16.99 28.36
CA GLY A 108 -5.00 -18.23 29.14
C GLY A 108 -5.84 -18.22 30.40
N ILE A 109 -5.46 -19.08 31.35
CA ILE A 109 -6.12 -19.22 32.64
C ILE A 109 -5.45 -18.35 33.70
N PHE A 110 -6.25 -17.72 34.57
CA PHE A 110 -5.77 -16.98 35.73
C PHE A 110 -6.32 -17.59 37.02
N SER A 111 -5.54 -17.52 38.10
CA SER A 111 -6.04 -17.72 39.45
C SER A 111 -6.93 -16.54 39.89
N ILE A 112 -7.66 -16.72 40.99
CA ILE A 112 -8.52 -15.68 41.57
C ILE A 112 -7.74 -14.39 41.84
N GLU A 113 -6.57 -14.49 42.47
CA GLU A 113 -5.77 -13.32 42.85
C GLU A 113 -5.08 -12.67 41.63
N GLU A 114 -4.70 -13.45 40.62
CA GLU A 114 -4.19 -12.89 39.35
C GLU A 114 -5.29 -12.13 38.61
N PHE A 115 -6.50 -12.69 38.57
CA PHE A 115 -7.65 -12.02 37.96
C PHE A 115 -8.03 -10.76 38.74
N ALA A 116 -8.09 -10.83 40.07
CA ALA A 116 -8.35 -9.67 40.92
C ALA A 116 -7.28 -8.57 40.71
N ALA A 117 -6.00 -8.95 40.64
CA ALA A 117 -4.91 -8.02 40.36
C ALA A 117 -5.02 -7.41 38.96
N LEU A 118 -5.35 -8.20 37.94
CA LEU A 118 -5.51 -7.71 36.56
C LEU A 118 -6.68 -6.75 36.40
N THR A 119 -7.78 -7.02 37.11
CA THR A 119 -9.08 -6.36 36.90
C THR A 119 -9.42 -5.29 37.92
N THR A 120 -8.60 -5.12 38.97
CA THR A 120 -8.78 -4.02 39.92
C THR A 120 -8.61 -2.67 39.23
N SER A 121 -9.23 -1.63 39.80
CA SER A 121 -9.23 -0.29 39.21
C SER A 121 -7.80 0.23 38.96
N GLN A 122 -7.61 0.94 37.84
CA GLN A 122 -6.32 1.46 37.39
C GLN A 122 -5.32 0.38 36.95
N GLN A 123 -5.77 -0.87 36.83
CA GLN A 123 -5.03 -1.92 36.11
C GLN A 123 -5.58 -2.05 34.70
N MET A 124 -5.42 -3.21 34.06
CA MET A 124 -5.91 -3.39 32.69
C MET A 124 -7.44 -3.39 32.64
N GLU A 125 -8.11 -3.67 33.76
CA GLU A 125 -9.56 -3.82 33.81
C GLU A 125 -10.00 -4.87 32.77
N PHE A 126 -11.29 -4.97 32.47
CA PHE A 126 -11.75 -5.90 31.45
C PHE A 126 -12.97 -5.39 30.70
N VAL A 127 -13.15 -5.94 29.50
CA VAL A 127 -14.32 -5.75 28.64
C VAL A 127 -14.87 -7.12 28.28
N THR A 128 -16.19 -7.23 28.18
CA THR A 128 -16.83 -8.49 27.80
C THR A 128 -16.76 -8.70 26.28
N PRO A 129 -16.65 -9.97 25.81
CA PRO A 129 -16.82 -10.30 24.40
C PRO A 129 -18.12 -9.76 23.82
N GLU A 130 -19.19 -9.72 24.62
CA GLU A 130 -20.51 -9.21 24.25
C GLU A 130 -20.49 -7.70 23.98
N GLU A 131 -19.81 -6.92 24.80
CA GLU A 131 -19.61 -5.48 24.55
C GLU A 131 -18.81 -5.26 23.27
N ILE A 132 -17.71 -6.00 23.08
CA ILE A 132 -16.93 -5.93 21.83
C ILE A 132 -17.81 -6.27 20.62
N ALA A 133 -18.59 -7.36 20.71
CA ALA A 133 -19.49 -7.78 19.64
C ALA A 133 -20.58 -6.73 19.37
N HIS A 134 -21.14 -6.13 20.42
CA HIS A 134 -22.12 -5.05 20.30
C HIS A 134 -21.53 -3.83 19.58
N TYR A 135 -20.32 -3.40 19.95
CA TYR A 135 -19.64 -2.31 19.25
C TYR A 135 -19.36 -2.65 17.80
N LEU A 136 -18.90 -3.87 17.50
CA LEU A 136 -18.64 -4.30 16.13
C LEU A 136 -19.92 -4.30 15.28
N LEU A 137 -21.02 -4.86 15.79
CA LEU A 137 -22.31 -4.84 15.10
C LEU A 137 -22.75 -3.40 14.83
N PHE A 138 -22.70 -2.54 15.85
CA PHE A 138 -23.10 -1.14 15.71
C PHE A 138 -22.25 -0.39 14.68
N GLU A 139 -20.93 -0.57 14.69
CA GLU A 139 -20.00 0.03 13.71
C GLU A 139 -20.23 -0.50 12.28
N ILE A 140 -20.52 -1.79 12.12
CA ILE A 140 -20.83 -2.39 10.82
C ILE A 140 -22.17 -1.88 10.27
N GLU A 141 -23.16 -1.67 11.15
CA GLU A 141 -24.47 -1.10 10.82
C GLU A 141 -24.42 0.42 10.54
N GLY A 142 -23.25 1.05 10.64
CA GLY A 142 -23.05 2.48 10.37
C GLY A 142 -23.23 3.39 11.58
N GLY A 143 -23.34 2.81 12.77
CA GLY A 143 -23.24 3.54 14.04
C GLY A 143 -21.82 4.08 14.28
N ASN A 144 -21.72 5.05 15.18
CA ASN A 144 -20.44 5.64 15.58
C ASN A 144 -20.24 5.47 17.09
N THR A 145 -19.45 4.46 17.45
CA THR A 145 -19.05 4.17 18.82
C THR A 145 -17.85 5.01 19.26
N GLY A 146 -17.13 5.61 18.30
CA GLY A 146 -15.82 6.22 18.53
C GLY A 146 -14.68 5.20 18.69
N HIS A 147 -14.95 3.89 18.58
CA HIS A 147 -13.95 2.84 18.79
C HIS A 147 -13.40 2.27 17.46
N ASP A 148 -13.97 2.65 16.31
CA ASP A 148 -13.45 2.26 15.00
C ASP A 148 -12.18 3.06 14.63
N ILE A 149 -11.06 2.35 14.66
CA ILE A 149 -9.74 2.89 14.32
C ILE A 149 -9.69 3.36 12.87
N MET A 150 -10.36 2.65 11.94
CA MET A 150 -10.31 3.03 10.52
C MET A 150 -10.97 4.39 10.30
N ASN A 151 -12.15 4.59 10.88
CA ASN A 151 -12.84 5.88 10.86
C ASN A 151 -12.02 6.97 11.58
N ALA A 152 -11.39 6.67 12.72
CA ALA A 152 -10.54 7.62 13.43
C ALA A 152 -9.31 8.06 12.59
N LEU A 153 -8.65 7.10 11.94
CA LEU A 153 -7.54 7.38 11.03
C LEU A 153 -8.01 8.18 9.81
N ASP A 154 -9.10 7.79 9.16
CA ASP A 154 -9.56 8.46 7.95
C ASP A 154 -9.95 9.92 8.22
N ASN A 155 -10.59 10.21 9.36
CA ASN A 155 -10.94 11.56 9.79
C ASN A 155 -9.72 12.42 10.17
N SER A 156 -8.60 11.80 10.56
CA SER A 156 -7.40 12.53 11.01
C SER A 156 -6.37 12.75 9.90
N VAL A 157 -6.49 12.04 8.77
CA VAL A 157 -5.57 12.19 7.62
C VAL A 157 -5.93 13.43 6.82
N LEU A 158 -4.90 14.20 6.45
CA LEU A 158 -5.06 15.39 5.61
C LEU A 158 -5.40 14.99 4.17
N GLY A 159 -6.55 15.45 3.68
CA GLY A 159 -6.94 15.36 2.28
C GLY A 159 -6.28 16.44 1.41
N PRO A 160 -6.44 16.34 0.07
CA PRO A 160 -6.06 17.42 -0.83
C PRO A 160 -6.84 18.69 -0.47
N SER A 161 -6.16 19.85 -0.56
CA SER A 161 -6.79 21.15 -0.29
C SER A 161 -6.98 21.96 -1.56
N TYR A 162 -8.01 22.80 -1.57
CA TYR A 162 -8.23 23.75 -2.67
C TYR A 162 -7.00 24.64 -2.93
N ARG A 163 -6.37 25.12 -1.86
CA ARG A 163 -5.13 25.92 -1.95
C ARG A 163 -4.02 25.15 -2.68
N ALA A 164 -3.81 23.86 -2.36
CA ALA A 164 -2.83 23.05 -3.08
C ALA A 164 -3.18 22.87 -4.56
N GLY A 165 -4.48 22.71 -4.87
CA GLY A 165 -4.97 22.68 -6.25
C GLY A 165 -4.68 23.96 -7.04
N LEU A 166 -4.82 25.13 -6.41
CA LEU A 166 -4.44 26.42 -7.02
C LEU A 166 -2.92 26.54 -7.20
N LEU A 167 -2.14 26.24 -6.16
CA LEU A 167 -0.68 26.31 -6.21
C LEU A 167 -0.09 25.39 -7.29
N ARG A 168 -0.74 24.24 -7.56
CA ARG A 168 -0.36 23.33 -8.65
C ARG A 168 -0.26 24.04 -10.00
N HIS A 169 -1.20 24.93 -10.31
CA HIS A 169 -1.18 25.67 -11.58
C HIS A 169 0.09 26.53 -11.69
N TRP A 170 0.39 27.35 -10.69
CA TRP A 170 1.59 28.20 -10.69
C TRP A 170 2.90 27.41 -10.64
N ALA A 171 2.92 26.26 -9.96
CA ALA A 171 4.08 25.37 -9.95
C ALA A 171 4.37 24.82 -11.36
N LEU A 172 3.34 24.34 -12.07
CA LEU A 172 3.47 23.89 -13.45
C LEU A 172 3.89 25.03 -14.39
N GLU A 173 3.30 26.21 -14.26
CA GLU A 173 3.69 27.38 -15.05
C GLU A 173 5.17 27.76 -14.84
N ARG A 174 5.64 27.74 -13.59
CA ARG A 174 7.05 28.02 -13.28
C ARG A 174 7.99 26.97 -13.90
N MET A 175 7.63 25.68 -13.83
CA MET A 175 8.42 24.62 -14.45
C MET A 175 8.43 24.73 -15.99
N ASN A 176 7.30 25.07 -16.60
CA ASN A 176 7.22 25.31 -18.05
C ASN A 176 8.11 26.49 -18.48
N ARG A 177 8.11 27.58 -17.70
CA ARG A 177 8.98 28.73 -17.94
C ARG A 177 10.46 28.33 -17.87
N LEU A 178 10.87 27.60 -16.84
CA LEU A 178 12.26 27.14 -16.69
C LEU A 178 12.69 26.22 -17.83
N GLN A 179 11.82 25.29 -18.26
CA GLN A 179 12.08 24.44 -19.42
C GLN A 179 12.29 25.28 -20.70
N SER A 180 11.44 26.29 -20.93
CA SER A 180 11.57 27.17 -22.09
C SER A 180 12.81 28.06 -22.04
N GLU A 181 13.15 28.59 -20.85
CA GLU A 181 14.36 29.40 -20.63
C GLU A 181 15.66 28.61 -20.90
N HIS A 182 15.68 27.32 -20.59
CA HIS A 182 16.87 26.46 -20.72
C HIS A 182 16.85 25.51 -21.92
N GLY A 183 15.76 25.47 -22.70
CA GLY A 183 15.61 24.55 -23.82
C GLY A 183 15.60 23.07 -23.42
N THR A 184 15.10 22.75 -22.23
CA THR A 184 15.09 21.38 -21.67
C THR A 184 13.67 20.80 -21.58
N HIS A 185 13.58 19.48 -21.45
CA HIS A 185 12.31 18.77 -21.24
C HIS A 185 12.35 17.98 -19.92
N SER A 186 11.36 18.21 -19.06
CA SER A 186 11.16 17.54 -17.78
C SER A 186 10.06 16.49 -17.93
N VAL A 187 10.44 15.28 -18.34
CA VAL A 187 9.49 14.20 -18.68
C VAL A 187 9.29 13.25 -17.51
N ALA A 188 10.32 12.47 -17.16
CA ALA A 188 10.33 11.56 -16.03
C ALA A 188 11.77 11.25 -15.62
N PHE A 189 11.98 10.87 -14.35
CA PHE A 189 13.31 10.64 -13.77
C PHE A 189 13.42 9.32 -12.99
N GLU A 190 12.44 8.41 -13.13
CA GLU A 190 12.30 7.21 -12.30
C GLU A 190 12.40 7.50 -10.78
N MET A 191 11.66 8.50 -10.31
CA MET A 191 11.55 8.81 -8.87
C MET A 191 10.12 8.66 -8.34
N LEU A 192 9.17 8.30 -9.20
CA LEU A 192 7.75 8.25 -8.87
C LEU A 192 7.11 7.01 -9.51
N GLY A 193 6.47 6.19 -8.66
CA GLY A 193 5.67 5.04 -9.09
C GLY A 193 6.50 3.85 -9.62
N PRO A 194 5.83 2.83 -10.19
CA PRO A 194 6.51 1.74 -10.89
C PRO A 194 7.16 2.23 -12.19
N PRO A 195 8.16 1.52 -12.76
CA PRO A 195 8.84 1.92 -13.99
C PRO A 195 7.91 2.16 -15.19
N ARG A 196 6.75 1.48 -15.19
CA ARG A 196 5.68 1.68 -16.16
C ARG A 196 5.17 3.13 -16.22
N LEU A 197 5.19 3.88 -15.12
CA LEU A 197 4.83 5.31 -15.11
C LEU A 197 5.83 6.12 -15.95
N THR A 198 7.12 5.95 -15.71
CA THR A 198 8.19 6.62 -16.46
C THR A 198 8.13 6.27 -17.95
N LYS A 199 7.95 4.98 -18.27
CA LYS A 199 7.66 4.49 -19.63
C LYS A 199 6.53 5.29 -20.29
N LEU A 200 5.36 5.31 -19.67
CA LEU A 200 4.16 5.91 -20.28
C LEU A 200 4.32 7.43 -20.46
N LEU A 201 5.04 8.09 -19.55
CA LEU A 201 5.36 9.52 -19.67
C LEU A 201 6.27 9.81 -20.86
N HIS A 202 7.31 8.99 -21.08
CA HIS A 202 8.19 9.12 -22.23
C HIS A 202 7.48 8.78 -23.55
N GLU A 203 6.69 7.71 -23.60
CA GLU A 203 5.89 7.37 -24.78
C GLU A 203 4.92 8.49 -25.18
N ALA A 204 4.15 9.02 -24.20
CA ALA A 204 3.26 10.14 -24.43
C ALA A 204 4.01 11.41 -24.88
N TRP A 205 5.22 11.65 -24.35
CA TRP A 205 6.05 12.78 -24.76
C TRP A 205 6.63 12.62 -26.16
N LEU A 206 7.06 11.42 -26.56
CA LEU A 206 7.50 11.15 -27.93
C LEU A 206 6.34 11.34 -28.93
N LEU A 207 5.13 10.90 -28.57
CA LEU A 207 3.92 11.17 -29.36
C LEU A 207 3.60 12.67 -29.42
N GLN A 208 3.79 13.41 -28.31
CA GLN A 208 3.64 14.86 -28.29
C GLN A 208 4.61 15.54 -29.27
N LEU A 209 5.88 15.13 -29.28
CA LEU A 209 6.88 15.68 -30.21
C LEU A 209 6.57 15.31 -31.67
N ALA A 210 6.13 14.08 -31.92
CA ALA A 210 5.87 13.60 -33.27
C ALA A 210 4.58 14.20 -33.86
N TYR A 211 3.49 14.26 -33.11
CA TYR A 211 2.14 14.59 -33.61
C TYR A 211 1.51 15.84 -33.01
N GLY A 212 1.99 16.32 -31.86
CA GLY A 212 1.46 17.49 -31.16
C GLY A 212 0.14 17.26 -30.42
N THR A 213 -0.84 16.63 -31.08
CA THR A 213 -2.22 16.49 -30.57
C THR A 213 -2.69 15.04 -30.54
N MET A 214 -3.60 14.72 -29.59
CA MET A 214 -4.21 13.39 -29.47
C MET A 214 -5.03 13.04 -30.72
N GLU A 215 -5.65 14.04 -31.34
CA GLU A 215 -6.42 13.86 -32.58
C GLU A 215 -5.55 13.42 -33.75
N ALA A 216 -4.37 14.04 -33.92
CA ALA A 216 -3.45 13.69 -34.99
C ALA A 216 -2.95 12.24 -34.86
N VAL A 217 -2.69 11.76 -33.64
CA VAL A 217 -2.32 10.36 -33.40
C VAL A 217 -3.51 9.43 -33.70
N ARG A 218 -4.71 9.77 -33.23
CA ARG A 218 -5.92 8.94 -33.42
C ARG A 218 -6.30 8.73 -34.90
N LYS A 219 -5.95 9.69 -35.76
CA LYS A 219 -6.19 9.65 -37.22
C LYS A 219 -5.11 8.89 -38.00
N ALA A 220 -3.98 8.58 -37.37
CA ALA A 220 -2.89 7.85 -37.99
C ALA A 220 -3.06 6.33 -37.83
N GLU A 221 -2.40 5.57 -38.70
CA GLU A 221 -2.33 4.12 -38.59
C GLU A 221 -1.20 3.69 -37.63
N PRO A 222 -1.32 2.56 -36.90
CA PRO A 222 -0.30 2.13 -35.94
C PRO A 222 1.11 2.02 -36.52
N ALA A 223 1.23 1.53 -37.76
CA ALA A 223 2.50 1.42 -38.47
C ALA A 223 3.09 2.80 -38.85
N GLU A 224 2.23 3.79 -39.15
CA GLU A 224 2.66 5.17 -39.42
C GLU A 224 3.21 5.82 -38.16
N VAL A 225 2.50 5.64 -37.03
CA VAL A 225 2.94 6.14 -35.72
C VAL A 225 4.27 5.53 -35.35
N ALA A 226 4.41 4.21 -35.43
CA ALA A 226 5.66 3.50 -35.16
C ALA A 226 6.81 4.02 -36.03
N ALA A 227 6.61 4.12 -37.35
CA ALA A 227 7.63 4.62 -38.27
C ALA A 227 8.04 6.08 -37.99
N ARG A 228 7.08 6.92 -37.57
CA ARG A 228 7.34 8.32 -37.24
C ARG A 228 8.08 8.47 -35.92
N LEU A 229 7.74 7.66 -34.91
CA LEU A 229 8.47 7.62 -33.63
C LEU A 229 9.89 7.09 -33.82
N ASP A 230 10.06 6.02 -34.60
CA ASP A 230 11.38 5.47 -34.96
C ASP A 230 12.23 6.53 -35.67
N ARG A 231 11.64 7.24 -36.66
CA ARG A 231 12.32 8.33 -37.34
C ARG A 231 12.73 9.44 -36.38
N LEU A 232 11.83 9.86 -35.51
CA LEU A 232 12.08 10.91 -34.52
C LEU A 232 13.27 10.55 -33.62
N VAL A 233 13.29 9.34 -33.07
CA VAL A 233 14.36 8.89 -32.17
C VAL A 233 15.69 8.70 -32.91
N ARG A 234 15.67 8.37 -34.20
CA ARG A 234 16.90 8.26 -35.02
C ARG A 234 17.44 9.61 -35.46
N GLU A 235 16.57 10.56 -35.82
CA GLU A 235 16.95 11.93 -36.19
C GLU A 235 17.40 12.74 -34.97
N ARG A 236 16.87 12.40 -33.79
CA ARG A 236 17.16 13.05 -32.51
C ARG A 236 17.58 12.01 -31.45
N PRO A 237 18.79 11.43 -31.57
CA PRO A 237 19.25 10.36 -30.69
C PRO A 237 19.35 10.79 -29.22
N GLU A 238 19.42 12.09 -28.93
CA GLU A 238 19.39 12.62 -27.57
C GLU A 238 18.08 12.27 -26.84
N LEU A 239 16.96 12.13 -27.54
CA LEU A 239 15.68 11.77 -26.93
C LEU A 239 15.71 10.36 -26.36
N ALA A 240 16.27 9.41 -27.11
CA ALA A 240 16.50 8.05 -26.62
C ALA A 240 17.58 8.00 -25.55
N ALA A 241 18.64 8.83 -25.67
CA ALA A 241 19.69 8.90 -24.67
C ALA A 241 19.14 9.35 -23.32
N ASP A 242 18.23 10.33 -23.28
CA ASP A 242 17.59 10.81 -22.04
C ASP A 242 16.74 9.70 -21.38
N VAL A 243 15.96 8.96 -22.15
CA VAL A 243 15.17 7.81 -21.63
C VAL A 243 16.10 6.70 -21.12
N ALA A 244 17.14 6.37 -21.89
CA ALA A 244 18.13 5.38 -21.50
C ALA A 244 18.93 5.79 -20.25
N ALA A 245 19.17 7.09 -20.07
CA ALA A 245 19.91 7.64 -18.92
C ALA A 245 19.15 7.48 -17.60
N VAL A 246 17.81 7.52 -17.63
CA VAL A 246 16.98 7.24 -16.45
C VAL A 246 16.78 5.74 -16.20
N GLY A 247 17.49 4.87 -16.94
CA GLY A 247 17.47 3.42 -16.74
C GLY A 247 16.33 2.70 -17.47
N ILE A 248 15.66 3.37 -18.41
CA ILE A 248 14.53 2.82 -19.15
C ILE A 248 14.96 2.47 -20.59
N PRO A 249 14.88 1.19 -21.00
CA PRO A 249 15.13 0.81 -22.39
C PRO A 249 14.04 1.33 -23.34
N LEU A 250 14.43 1.53 -24.62
CA LEU A 250 13.51 1.76 -25.72
C LEU A 250 13.59 0.59 -26.71
N LEU A 251 12.45 -0.02 -27.03
CA LEU A 251 12.30 -1.03 -28.06
C LEU A 251 11.77 -0.37 -29.33
N LEU A 252 12.58 -0.35 -30.39
CA LEU A 252 12.24 0.26 -31.68
C LEU A 252 11.29 -0.65 -32.49
N ALA A 253 10.62 -0.08 -33.49
CA ALA A 253 9.74 -0.85 -34.38
C ALA A 253 10.50 -1.91 -35.20
N SER A 254 11.81 -1.71 -35.43
CA SER A 254 12.71 -2.70 -36.05
C SER A 254 13.01 -3.91 -35.16
N GLY A 255 12.68 -3.86 -33.86
CA GLY A 255 13.10 -4.84 -32.86
C GLY A 255 14.46 -4.55 -32.22
N GLU A 256 15.15 -3.49 -32.64
CA GLU A 256 16.38 -3.01 -31.99
C GLU A 256 16.07 -2.39 -30.63
N VAL A 257 16.99 -2.52 -29.68
CA VAL A 257 16.84 -1.95 -28.33
C VAL A 257 17.91 -0.88 -28.08
N ILE A 258 17.48 0.31 -27.67
CA ILE A 258 18.35 1.35 -27.14
C ILE A 258 18.28 1.29 -25.62
N ARG A 259 19.42 1.16 -24.94
CA ARG A 259 19.49 1.09 -23.48
C ARG A 259 20.76 1.72 -22.92
N GLY A 260 20.67 2.17 -21.68
CA GLY A 260 21.81 2.58 -20.89
C GLY A 260 22.63 1.38 -20.37
N PRO A 261 23.75 1.66 -19.70
CA PRO A 261 24.56 0.62 -19.05
C PRO A 261 23.77 -0.14 -17.97
N GLN A 262 22.86 0.55 -17.29
CA GLN A 262 21.95 -0.02 -16.30
C GLN A 262 20.50 0.13 -16.77
N VAL A 263 19.68 -0.87 -16.47
CA VAL A 263 18.25 -0.89 -16.75
C VAL A 263 17.49 -1.24 -15.48
N ILE A 264 16.33 -0.63 -15.27
CA ILE A 264 15.51 -0.86 -14.06
C ILE A 264 14.68 -2.14 -14.19
N VAL A 265 14.23 -2.43 -15.41
CA VAL A 265 13.48 -3.64 -15.74
C VAL A 265 14.28 -4.43 -16.77
N PRO A 266 14.60 -5.70 -16.53
CA PRO A 266 14.43 -6.45 -15.27
C PRO A 266 15.41 -5.99 -14.18
N GLY A 267 14.94 -5.88 -12.93
CA GLY A 267 15.78 -5.39 -11.82
C GLY A 267 16.82 -6.38 -11.30
N ASN A 268 16.64 -7.69 -11.52
CA ASN A 268 17.50 -8.77 -11.00
C ASN A 268 17.69 -9.91 -12.03
N ALA A 269 17.92 -9.59 -13.30
CA ALA A 269 18.25 -10.61 -14.29
C ALA A 269 19.76 -10.87 -14.30
N ASP A 270 20.14 -12.13 -14.04
CA ASP A 270 21.48 -12.66 -14.25
C ASP A 270 21.38 -13.78 -15.29
N GLU A 271 22.02 -13.62 -16.44
CA GLU A 271 21.94 -14.53 -17.61
C GLU A 271 20.53 -14.97 -18.01
N ALA A 272 19.51 -14.12 -17.82
CA ALA A 272 18.13 -14.48 -18.12
C ALA A 272 17.90 -14.65 -19.64
N THR A 273 17.36 -15.80 -20.04
CA THR A 273 16.93 -16.04 -21.42
C THR A 273 15.77 -15.12 -21.79
N VAL A 274 15.90 -14.45 -22.94
CA VAL A 274 14.87 -13.54 -23.48
C VAL A 274 13.87 -14.32 -24.32
N GLU A 275 12.95 -15.00 -23.65
CA GLU A 275 11.79 -15.60 -24.31
C GLU A 275 10.77 -14.52 -24.70
N PRO A 276 9.98 -14.69 -25.78
CA PRO A 276 9.02 -13.69 -26.24
C PRO A 276 8.07 -13.20 -25.14
N GLU A 277 7.53 -14.10 -24.32
CA GLU A 277 6.60 -13.76 -23.24
C GLU A 277 7.28 -12.97 -22.12
N VAL A 278 8.56 -13.26 -21.86
CA VAL A 278 9.38 -12.56 -20.86
C VAL A 278 9.71 -11.15 -21.33
N LEU A 279 10.02 -11.01 -22.62
CA LEU A 279 10.24 -9.71 -23.25
C LEU A 279 8.98 -8.85 -23.18
N GLU A 280 7.81 -9.39 -23.56
CA GLU A 280 6.54 -8.64 -23.48
C GLU A 280 6.24 -8.15 -22.06
N ARG A 281 6.54 -8.97 -21.04
CA ARG A 281 6.40 -8.55 -19.64
C ARG A 281 7.35 -7.40 -19.30
N TRP A 282 8.64 -7.51 -19.63
CA TRP A 282 9.60 -6.43 -19.35
C TRP A 282 9.23 -5.13 -20.06
N VAL A 283 8.78 -5.26 -21.31
CA VAL A 283 8.30 -4.14 -22.11
C VAL A 283 7.09 -3.51 -21.45
N TYR A 284 6.09 -4.31 -21.09
CA TYR A 284 4.91 -3.84 -20.37
C TYR A 284 5.26 -3.10 -19.06
N ASP A 285 6.13 -3.70 -18.25
CA ASP A 285 6.49 -3.25 -16.90
C ASP A 285 7.33 -1.97 -16.88
N GLY A 286 8.07 -1.66 -17.95
CA GLY A 286 8.92 -0.47 -17.90
C GLY A 286 9.68 -0.05 -19.15
N TRP A 287 9.62 -0.75 -20.29
CA TRP A 287 10.36 -0.28 -21.48
C TRP A 287 9.47 0.60 -22.33
N VAL A 288 10.03 1.69 -22.86
CA VAL A 288 9.38 2.48 -23.90
C VAL A 288 9.26 1.63 -25.15
N ASP A 289 8.05 1.45 -25.65
CA ASP A 289 7.74 0.57 -26.77
C ASP A 289 7.28 1.38 -27.98
N LEU A 290 8.08 1.37 -29.06
CA LEU A 290 7.79 2.09 -30.30
C LEU A 290 7.17 1.18 -31.37
N ARG A 291 6.91 -0.10 -31.05
CA ARG A 291 6.37 -1.05 -32.02
C ARG A 291 4.91 -0.71 -32.39
N PRO A 292 4.43 -1.16 -33.57
CA PRO A 292 3.06 -0.91 -34.01
C PRO A 292 1.98 -1.35 -33.01
N GLU A 293 2.23 -2.42 -32.24
CA GLU A 293 1.28 -2.94 -31.26
C GLU A 293 1.04 -1.95 -30.12
N ASN A 294 2.11 -1.37 -29.55
CA ASN A 294 1.96 -0.34 -28.52
C ASN A 294 1.41 0.97 -29.12
N CYS A 295 1.77 1.31 -30.35
CA CYS A 295 1.18 2.44 -31.06
C CYS A 295 -0.34 2.28 -31.23
N ALA A 296 -0.83 1.08 -31.53
CA ALA A 296 -2.25 0.77 -31.58
C ALA A 296 -2.92 0.97 -30.22
N ALA A 297 -2.27 0.56 -29.12
CA ALA A 297 -2.75 0.81 -27.77
C ALA A 297 -2.85 2.31 -27.45
N TRP A 298 -1.87 3.12 -27.87
CA TRP A 298 -1.92 4.58 -27.72
C TRP A 298 -3.02 5.25 -28.55
N ILE A 299 -3.25 4.80 -29.79
CA ILE A 299 -4.37 5.24 -30.62
C ILE A 299 -5.70 4.93 -29.91
N GLU A 300 -5.84 3.73 -29.34
CA GLU A 300 -7.05 3.33 -28.61
C GLU A 300 -7.24 4.17 -27.33
N ARG A 301 -6.18 4.44 -26.57
CA ARG A 301 -6.22 5.35 -25.41
C ARG A 301 -6.77 6.73 -25.78
N PHE A 302 -6.25 7.33 -26.85
CA PHE A 302 -6.73 8.63 -27.32
C PHE A 302 -8.16 8.55 -27.89
N ARG A 303 -8.56 7.42 -28.49
CA ARG A 303 -9.95 7.18 -28.90
C ARG A 303 -10.89 7.13 -27.70
N ARG A 304 -10.53 6.42 -26.63
CA ARG A 304 -11.32 6.34 -25.40
C ARG A 304 -11.43 7.70 -24.71
N ILE A 305 -10.32 8.43 -24.56
CA ILE A 305 -10.34 9.80 -24.00
C ILE A 305 -11.26 10.71 -24.82
N TYR A 306 -11.19 10.64 -26.15
CA TYR A 306 -12.07 11.40 -27.03
C TYR A 306 -13.55 11.03 -26.87
N GLN A 307 -13.87 9.73 -26.80
CA GLN A 307 -15.23 9.24 -26.58
C GLN A 307 -15.79 9.70 -25.24
N GLU A 308 -15.02 9.57 -24.16
CA GLU A 308 -15.40 10.03 -22.82
C GLU A 308 -15.66 11.55 -22.80
N THR A 309 -14.78 12.31 -23.46
CA THR A 309 -14.91 13.78 -23.54
C THR A 309 -16.12 14.19 -24.37
N SER A 310 -16.36 13.53 -25.50
CA SER A 310 -17.47 13.83 -26.42
C SER A 310 -18.83 13.36 -25.89
N ALA A 311 -18.84 12.44 -24.93
CA ALA A 311 -20.06 11.99 -24.26
C ALA A 311 -20.62 13.02 -23.27
N VAL A 312 -19.83 14.02 -22.88
CA VAL A 312 -20.29 15.11 -22.01
C VAL A 312 -21.17 16.07 -22.82
N PRO A 313 -22.43 16.34 -22.40
CA PRO A 313 -23.29 17.25 -23.14
C PRO A 313 -22.69 18.66 -23.24
N GLU A 314 -22.81 19.29 -24.42
CA GLU A 314 -22.21 20.60 -24.73
C GLU A 314 -22.64 21.69 -23.73
N GLY A 315 -23.92 21.68 -23.34
CA GLY A 315 -24.47 22.62 -22.34
C GLY A 315 -24.25 22.24 -20.87
N ASP A 316 -23.73 21.04 -20.57
CA ASP A 316 -23.55 20.60 -19.19
C ASP A 316 -22.27 21.17 -18.58
N THR A 317 -22.40 22.34 -17.95
CA THR A 317 -21.33 23.04 -17.23
C THR A 317 -21.23 22.64 -15.76
N SER A 318 -21.87 21.54 -15.34
CA SER A 318 -21.86 21.10 -13.95
C SER A 318 -20.49 20.60 -13.48
N SER A 319 -20.29 20.59 -12.17
CA SER A 319 -19.09 20.05 -11.54
C SER A 319 -18.99 18.52 -11.58
N ARG A 320 -19.93 17.82 -12.24
CA ARG A 320 -19.95 16.36 -12.35
C ARG A 320 -18.77 15.83 -13.16
N PHE A 321 -18.37 16.53 -14.21
CA PHE A 321 -17.35 16.06 -15.15
C PHE A 321 -16.05 16.84 -14.97
N LEU A 322 -15.03 16.19 -14.41
CA LEU A 322 -13.71 16.82 -14.23
C LEU A 322 -12.92 16.91 -15.54
N ARG A 323 -12.98 15.89 -16.39
CA ARG A 323 -12.16 15.72 -17.61
C ARG A 323 -12.90 16.12 -18.88
N ARG A 324 -13.48 17.33 -18.92
CA ARG A 324 -14.14 17.89 -20.13
C ARG A 324 -13.12 18.38 -21.16
N ALA A 325 -13.59 18.89 -22.30
CA ALA A 325 -12.74 19.47 -23.35
C ALA A 325 -11.75 20.50 -22.78
N ASP A 326 -12.21 21.39 -21.90
CA ASP A 326 -11.38 22.41 -21.23
C ASP A 326 -10.22 21.80 -20.41
N PHE A 327 -10.42 20.61 -19.84
CA PHE A 327 -9.36 19.90 -19.11
C PHE A 327 -8.24 19.44 -20.06
N TRP A 328 -8.56 19.08 -21.30
CA TRP A 328 -7.61 18.56 -22.28
C TRP A 328 -6.95 19.64 -23.14
N ASP A 329 -7.23 20.93 -22.89
CA ASP A 329 -6.88 22.07 -23.73
C ASP A 329 -7.68 22.05 -25.05
N GLU A 330 -8.24 23.19 -25.48
CA GLU A 330 -9.14 23.28 -26.64
C GLU A 330 -8.50 22.74 -27.95
N GLY A 331 -7.17 22.70 -28.01
CA GLY A 331 -6.39 22.13 -29.10
C GLY A 331 -6.01 20.64 -28.97
N ASN A 332 -6.53 19.91 -27.97
CA ASN A 332 -6.21 18.49 -27.70
C ASN A 332 -4.70 18.19 -27.68
N ARG A 333 -3.90 19.15 -27.22
CA ARG A 333 -2.44 18.99 -27.13
C ARG A 333 -2.13 17.83 -26.19
N ILE A 334 -1.24 16.94 -26.60
CA ILE A 334 -0.83 15.83 -25.74
C ILE A 334 -0.13 16.42 -24.53
N GLN A 335 -0.66 16.14 -23.33
CA GLN A 335 -0.06 16.55 -22.05
C GLN A 335 0.29 15.27 -21.28
N PRO A 336 1.54 14.78 -21.36
CA PRO A 336 1.94 13.46 -20.85
C PRO A 336 1.42 13.19 -19.43
N GLY A 337 1.63 14.12 -18.49
CA GLY A 337 1.15 13.95 -17.11
C GLY A 337 -0.38 13.82 -16.95
N LYS A 338 -1.19 14.50 -17.79
CA LYS A 338 -2.66 14.35 -17.75
C LYS A 338 -3.10 13.03 -18.34
N VAL A 339 -2.53 12.65 -19.49
CA VAL A 339 -2.86 11.40 -20.20
C VAL A 339 -2.46 10.20 -19.36
N VAL A 340 -1.24 10.17 -18.83
CA VAL A 340 -0.77 9.08 -17.99
C VAL A 340 -1.54 9.03 -16.67
N GLY A 341 -1.89 10.19 -16.09
CA GLY A 341 -2.80 10.23 -14.94
C GLY A 341 -4.17 9.62 -15.22
N TRP A 342 -4.70 9.78 -16.44
CA TRP A 342 -5.92 9.08 -16.89
C TRP A 342 -5.68 7.57 -17.00
N ILE A 343 -4.59 7.13 -17.63
CA ILE A 343 -4.24 5.70 -17.78
C ILE A 343 -4.16 5.03 -16.41
N LEU A 344 -3.41 5.60 -15.46
CA LEU A 344 -3.26 5.03 -14.13
C LEU A 344 -4.59 4.97 -13.36
N SER A 345 -5.48 5.95 -13.55
CA SER A 345 -6.78 5.93 -12.89
C SER A 345 -7.76 4.94 -13.51
N THR A 346 -7.72 4.76 -14.84
CA THR A 346 -8.77 4.10 -15.60
C THR A 346 -8.37 2.67 -16.02
N GLU A 347 -7.16 2.49 -16.55
CA GLU A 347 -6.65 1.18 -16.96
C GLU A 347 -6.14 0.39 -15.75
N ASP A 348 -5.36 1.05 -14.88
CA ASP A 348 -4.70 0.37 -13.75
C ASP A 348 -5.55 0.38 -12.46
N GLN A 349 -6.75 0.96 -12.50
CA GLN A 349 -7.65 1.11 -11.35
C GLN A 349 -6.97 1.73 -10.12
N GLY A 350 -5.96 2.58 -10.35
CA GLY A 350 -5.10 3.17 -9.33
C GLY A 350 -5.70 4.40 -8.63
N ALA A 351 -7.01 4.63 -8.76
CA ALA A 351 -7.69 5.70 -8.05
C ALA A 351 -7.56 5.50 -6.53
N ARG A 352 -7.26 6.59 -5.81
CA ARG A 352 -6.94 6.56 -4.36
C ARG A 352 -8.01 7.16 -3.47
N PHE A 353 -9.06 7.71 -4.08
CA PHE A 353 -10.20 8.29 -3.39
C PHE A 353 -11.45 7.56 -3.84
N LYS A 354 -12.35 7.34 -2.90
CA LYS A 354 -13.70 6.83 -3.18
C LYS A 354 -14.55 8.01 -3.65
N ASP A 355 -15.27 7.81 -4.75
CA ASP A 355 -16.29 8.74 -5.24
C ASP A 355 -17.64 8.50 -4.53
#